data_AF-A0A6A1VLH8-F1
#
_entry.id   AF-A0A6A1VLH8-F1
#
_cell.length_a   1.000
_cell.length_b   1.000
_cell.length_c   1.000
_cell.angle_alpha   90.00
_cell.angle_beta   90.00
_cell.angle_gamma   90.00
#
_symmetry.space_group_name_H-M   'P 1'
#
loop_
_entity.id
_entity.type
_entity.pdbx_description
1 polymer ?
#
loop_
_entity_poly.entity_id
_entity_poly.type
_entity_poly.pdbx_seq_one_letter_code
_entity_poly.pdbx_strand_id
1 'polypeptide(L)'
;MVRKEELETKVMRLGKYELGRTLGEGNFGKVKLARNSETGQYFAVKILEKKKIIDLKITDQIKREIGTLKLLKHPNVVRLHEVLASKTKIYMVLEYVNGGELFDRIGDGLLHTTCGSPNYVAPEVLSNRGYDGATSDIWSCGVILYVILTGYLPFDDRNLAVLYQKIFKGDAQIPKWLSPGAQNLIKRILDPNPATRITMAGIKADEWFNQDYIPANPDDEEDIHIDDEAFSMHEVPSDTENSPSSPALINAFQLIGMSSCLDLSGFFEKEDVSERKIRFTSNHSAKDLLERIEDIVKEMGFSVLKKNGRLKVVQEHRGQRSVGSLSVAAEVFEISPSLYVVELRKSYGDSSVYRQLCKKLSNDLGVGPTSQELLGTEV
;
A
#
# COMPACT_ATOMS: atom_id res chain seq x y z
N MET A 1 36.11 37.31 27.46
CA MET A 1 36.29 36.47 26.25
C MET A 1 35.64 35.12 26.53
N VAL A 2 34.34 34.99 26.27
CA VAL A 2 33.62 33.71 26.29
C VAL A 2 32.82 33.68 25.00
N ARG A 3 33.28 32.86 24.05
CA ARG A 3 32.62 32.64 22.76
C ARG A 3 31.31 31.90 23.03
N LYS A 4 30.18 32.56 22.77
CA LYS A 4 28.92 31.86 22.50
C LYS A 4 29.09 31.20 21.14
N GLU A 5 29.34 29.90 21.13
CA GLU A 5 29.07 29.07 19.96
C GLU A 5 27.55 29.05 19.78
N GLU A 6 27.06 29.89 18.87
CA GLU A 6 25.75 29.70 18.27
C GLU A 6 25.79 28.37 17.53
N LEU A 7 25.12 27.36 18.08
CA LEU A 7 24.72 26.17 17.36
C LEU A 7 23.78 26.61 16.23
N GLU A 8 24.35 26.97 15.08
CA GLU A 8 23.61 27.07 13.82
C GLU A 8 23.01 25.68 13.55
N THR A 9 21.77 25.49 13.99
CA THR A 9 20.96 24.34 13.60
C THR A 9 20.84 24.41 12.09
N LYS A 10 21.66 23.62 11.37
CA LYS A 10 21.71 23.61 9.91
C LYS A 10 20.31 23.35 9.37
N VAL A 11 19.61 24.41 8.95
CA VAL A 11 18.25 24.33 8.45
C VAL A 11 18.28 23.53 7.15
N MET A 12 17.67 22.35 7.17
CA MET A 12 17.60 21.50 6.00
C MET A 12 16.65 22.15 5.00
N ARG A 13 17.19 22.59 3.84
CA ARG A 13 16.40 23.18 2.76
C ARG A 13 16.11 22.16 1.67
N LEU A 14 14.90 22.23 1.13
CA LEU A 14 14.43 21.45 -0.01
C LEU A 14 13.85 22.44 -1.02
N GLY A 15 14.65 22.87 -2.02
CA GLY A 15 14.27 23.97 -2.89
C GLY A 15 13.93 25.23 -2.09
N LYS A 16 12.73 25.79 -2.30
CA LYS A 16 12.17 26.95 -1.58
C LYS A 16 11.59 26.63 -0.19
N TYR A 17 11.69 25.38 0.26
CA TYR A 17 11.09 24.94 1.53
C TYR A 17 12.15 24.78 2.61
N GLU A 18 11.96 25.47 3.73
CA GLU A 18 12.73 25.29 4.95
C GLU A 18 12.05 24.22 5.81
N LEU A 19 12.70 23.07 5.96
CA LEU A 19 12.16 21.96 6.76
C LEU A 19 12.40 22.22 8.24
N GLY A 20 11.32 22.15 9.02
CA GLY A 20 11.30 22.28 10.47
C GLY A 20 11.13 20.95 11.20
N ARG A 21 10.37 21.00 12.30
CA ARG A 21 10.10 19.86 13.19
C ARG A 21 9.33 18.74 12.49
N THR A 22 9.51 17.51 12.97
CA THR A 22 8.67 16.36 12.59
C THR A 22 7.25 16.56 13.12
N LEU A 23 6.25 16.40 12.25
CA LEU A 23 4.83 16.41 12.59
C LEU A 23 4.31 15.01 12.91
N GLY A 24 4.85 13.99 12.25
CA GLY A 24 4.50 12.59 12.50
C GLY A 24 5.50 11.64 11.85
N GLU A 25 5.55 10.40 12.34
CA GLU A 25 6.31 9.31 11.75
C GLU A 25 5.35 8.17 11.40
N GLY A 26 5.33 7.78 10.13
CA GLY A 26 4.51 6.69 9.64
C GLY A 26 5.35 5.52 9.15
N ASN A 27 4.69 4.40 8.82
CA ASN A 27 5.34 3.17 8.35
C ASN A 27 6.26 3.38 7.15
N PHE A 28 5.98 4.38 6.30
CA PHE A 28 6.69 4.59 5.03
C PHE A 28 7.65 5.79 5.04
N GLY A 29 7.68 6.58 6.12
CA GLY A 29 8.49 7.79 6.15
C GLY A 29 8.11 8.77 7.25
N LYS A 30 8.77 9.93 7.24
CA LYS A 30 8.54 11.00 8.22
C LYS A 30 7.80 12.15 7.56
N VAL A 31 6.90 12.78 8.29
CA VAL A 31 6.23 14.01 7.88
C VAL A 31 6.84 15.16 8.66
N LYS A 32 7.32 16.20 7.97
CA LYS A 32 7.91 17.39 8.59
C LYS A 32 7.11 18.64 8.27
N LEU A 33 7.08 19.58 9.21
CA LEU A 33 6.62 20.93 8.94
C LEU A 33 7.62 21.59 7.98
N ALA A 34 7.13 22.33 7.01
CA ALA A 34 7.94 23.13 6.11
C ALA A 34 7.38 24.54 6.00
N ARG A 35 8.25 25.52 5.76
CA ARG A 35 7.86 26.89 5.46
C ARG A 35 8.42 27.26 4.09
N ASN A 36 7.57 27.78 3.20
CA ASN A 36 8.05 28.38 1.96
C ASN A 36 8.83 29.67 2.31
N SER A 37 10.10 29.75 1.92
CA SER A 37 10.98 30.88 2.25
C SER A 37 10.56 32.19 1.58
N GLU A 38 9.84 32.13 0.46
CA GLU A 38 9.41 33.29 -0.32
C GLU A 38 8.08 33.83 0.18
N THR A 39 7.08 32.97 0.39
CA THR A 39 5.71 33.38 0.76
C THR A 39 5.45 33.35 2.26
N GLY A 40 6.29 32.65 3.02
CA GLY A 40 6.10 32.41 4.44
C GLY A 40 5.02 31.38 4.78
N GLN A 41 4.32 30.81 3.78
CA GLN A 41 3.24 29.82 3.96
C GLN A 41 3.78 28.49 4.50
N TYR A 42 2.99 27.83 5.35
CA TYR A 42 3.34 26.54 5.95
C TYR A 42 2.79 25.36 5.16
N PHE A 43 3.56 24.27 5.15
CA PHE A 43 3.26 23.01 4.45
C PHE A 43 3.67 21.80 5.29
N ALA A 44 3.11 20.64 4.96
CA ALA A 44 3.52 19.35 5.50
C ALA A 44 4.28 18.57 4.41
N VAL A 45 5.52 18.16 4.68
CA VAL A 45 6.34 17.42 3.72
C VAL A 45 6.46 15.97 4.15
N LYS A 46 5.82 15.07 3.40
CA LYS A 46 5.95 13.62 3.56
C LYS A 46 7.20 13.13 2.84
N ILE A 47 8.15 12.60 3.59
CA ILE A 47 9.48 12.19 3.12
C ILE A 47 9.53 10.67 3.00
N LEU A 48 9.70 10.15 1.78
CA LEU A 48 9.71 8.74 1.47
C LEU A 48 11.09 8.30 0.95
N GLU A 49 11.61 7.18 1.42
CA GLU A 49 12.90 6.65 0.97
C GLU A 49 12.73 5.74 -0.26
N LYS A 50 13.40 6.06 -1.36
CA LYS A 50 13.31 5.29 -2.62
C LYS A 50 13.75 3.84 -2.44
N LYS A 51 14.82 3.61 -1.66
CA LYS A 51 15.28 2.25 -1.34
C LYS A 51 14.19 1.44 -0.62
N LYS A 52 13.60 2.01 0.43
CA LYS A 52 12.50 1.38 1.18
C LYS A 52 11.28 1.09 0.31
N ILE A 53 10.91 2.00 -0.60
CA ILE A 53 9.81 1.80 -1.55
C ILE A 53 10.09 0.58 -2.46
N ILE A 54 11.31 0.47 -2.99
CA ILE A 54 11.72 -0.63 -3.87
C ILE A 54 11.78 -1.95 -3.10
N ASP A 55 12.38 -1.94 -1.91
CA ASP A 55 12.55 -3.11 -1.06
C ASP A 55 11.19 -3.67 -0.57
N LEU A 56 10.22 -2.78 -0.32
CA LEU A 56 8.85 -3.15 0.04
C LEU A 56 7.95 -3.42 -1.19
N LYS A 57 8.45 -3.25 -2.42
CA LYS A 57 7.69 -3.40 -3.68
C LYS A 57 6.41 -2.54 -3.76
N ILE A 58 6.37 -1.40 -3.07
CA ILE A 58 5.20 -0.49 -3.03
C ILE A 58 5.25 0.64 -4.06
N THR A 59 6.13 0.56 -5.07
CA THR A 59 6.32 1.61 -6.08
C THR A 59 5.02 2.01 -6.76
N ASP A 60 4.19 1.04 -7.16
CA ASP A 60 2.94 1.33 -7.87
C ASP A 60 1.87 1.91 -6.93
N GLN A 61 1.89 1.54 -5.65
CA GLN A 61 1.03 2.14 -4.63
C GLN A 61 1.36 3.63 -4.44
N ILE A 62 2.66 3.97 -4.36
CA ILE A 62 3.10 5.37 -4.25
C ILE A 62 2.77 6.16 -5.52
N LYS A 63 2.95 5.57 -6.71
CA LYS A 63 2.57 6.23 -7.97
C LYS A 63 1.06 6.50 -8.04
N ARG A 64 0.24 5.53 -7.62
CA ARG A 64 -1.22 5.70 -7.54
C ARG A 64 -1.60 6.78 -6.53
N GLU A 65 -1.02 6.75 -5.33
CA GLU A 65 -1.26 7.76 -4.29
C GLU A 65 -0.97 9.17 -4.83
N ILE A 66 0.20 9.38 -5.44
CA ILE A 66 0.56 10.66 -6.06
C ILE A 66 -0.42 11.02 -7.19
N GLY A 67 -0.73 10.07 -8.07
CA GLY A 67 -1.65 10.30 -9.19
C GLY A 67 -3.05 10.71 -8.74
N THR A 68 -3.60 10.03 -7.73
CA THR A 68 -4.90 10.35 -7.15
C THR A 68 -4.87 11.71 -6.46
N LEU A 69 -3.88 11.97 -5.60
CA LEU A 69 -3.80 13.24 -4.86
C LEU A 69 -3.56 14.46 -5.76
N LYS A 70 -2.95 14.28 -6.93
CA LYS A 70 -2.83 15.36 -7.93
C LYS A 70 -4.17 15.78 -8.54
N LEU A 71 -5.12 14.83 -8.65
CA LEU A 71 -6.43 15.07 -9.25
C LEU A 71 -7.48 15.53 -8.23
N LEU A 72 -7.25 15.29 -6.94
CA LEU A 72 -8.17 15.67 -5.88
C LEU A 72 -8.03 17.16 -5.55
N LYS A 73 -9.10 17.91 -5.83
CA LYS A 73 -9.30 19.29 -5.37
C LYS A 73 -10.60 19.33 -4.57
N HIS A 74 -10.51 19.45 -3.24
CA HIS A 74 -11.67 19.52 -2.38
C HIS A 74 -11.31 20.17 -1.04
N PRO A 75 -12.10 21.12 -0.51
CA PRO A 75 -11.75 21.90 0.69
C PRO A 75 -11.64 21.06 1.98
N ASN A 76 -12.16 19.83 1.97
CA ASN A 76 -12.05 18.88 3.08
C ASN A 76 -11.11 17.71 2.81
N VAL A 77 -10.27 17.79 1.77
CA VAL A 77 -9.24 16.79 1.45
C VAL A 77 -7.89 17.49 1.33
N VAL A 78 -6.91 17.05 2.09
CA VAL A 78 -5.55 17.63 2.09
C VAL A 78 -4.98 17.67 0.67
N ARG A 79 -4.68 18.87 0.21
CA ARG A 79 -4.17 19.10 -1.15
C ARG A 79 -2.70 18.71 -1.29
N LEU A 80 -2.37 18.04 -2.39
CA LEU A 80 -0.98 17.87 -2.85
C LEU A 80 -0.58 19.07 -3.72
N HIS A 81 0.38 19.87 -3.23
CA HIS A 81 0.86 21.05 -3.94
C HIS A 81 1.91 20.68 -4.99
N GLU A 82 2.90 19.87 -4.60
CA GLU A 82 3.96 19.46 -5.51
C GLU A 82 4.67 18.18 -5.01
N VAL A 83 5.44 17.56 -5.90
CA VAL A 83 6.28 16.41 -5.59
C VAL A 83 7.71 16.71 -6.03
N LEU A 84 8.63 16.64 -5.09
CA LEU A 84 10.07 16.81 -5.31
C LEU A 84 10.78 15.47 -5.18
N ALA A 85 11.93 15.32 -5.83
CA ALA A 85 12.72 14.10 -5.76
C ALA A 85 14.22 14.39 -5.62
N SER A 86 14.90 13.51 -4.91
CA SER A 86 16.36 13.43 -4.87
C SER A 86 16.80 12.03 -5.31
N LYS A 87 18.10 11.76 -5.36
CA LYS A 87 18.62 10.42 -5.66
C LYS A 87 18.08 9.34 -4.70
N THR A 88 17.87 9.68 -3.43
CA THR A 88 17.53 8.71 -2.37
C THR A 88 16.10 8.84 -1.83
N LYS A 89 15.43 9.97 -2.03
CA LYS A 89 14.13 10.27 -1.41
C LYS A 89 13.14 10.93 -2.38
N ILE A 90 11.85 10.72 -2.13
CA ILE A 90 10.71 11.42 -2.72
C ILE A 90 10.10 12.29 -1.61
N TYR A 91 9.67 13.49 -1.95
CA TYR A 91 9.08 14.47 -1.04
C TYR A 91 7.73 14.90 -1.61
N MET A 92 6.66 14.68 -0.85
CA MET A 92 5.33 15.17 -1.22
C MET A 92 5.02 16.39 -0.36
N VAL A 93 4.83 17.54 -0.99
CA VAL A 93 4.50 18.81 -0.33
C VAL A 93 2.97 18.92 -0.28
N LEU A 94 2.44 18.76 0.92
CA LEU A 94 1.01 18.72 1.22
C LEU A 94 0.61 19.99 1.96
N GLU A 95 -0.67 20.33 1.87
CA GLU A 95 -1.29 21.34 2.72
C GLU A 95 -1.03 21.03 4.21
N TYR A 96 -0.73 22.06 4.99
CA TYR A 96 -0.56 21.92 6.43
C TYR A 96 -1.85 22.27 7.17
N VAL A 97 -2.39 21.29 7.90
CA VAL A 97 -3.55 21.47 8.79
C VAL A 97 -3.07 21.55 10.24
N ASN A 98 -3.44 22.62 10.94
CA ASN A 98 -3.00 22.90 12.31
C ASN A 98 -3.97 22.40 13.41
N GLY A 99 -5.10 21.80 13.03
CA GLY A 99 -6.19 21.41 13.94
C GLY A 99 -5.94 20.17 14.81
N GLY A 100 -4.92 19.37 14.50
CA GLY A 100 -4.68 18.05 15.10
C GLY A 100 -5.51 16.95 14.45
N GLU A 101 -5.52 15.75 15.05
CA GLU A 101 -6.37 14.65 14.58
C GLU A 101 -7.75 14.66 15.25
N LEU A 102 -8.75 14.09 14.59
CA LEU A 102 -10.11 14.01 15.12
C LEU A 102 -10.16 13.29 16.49
N PHE A 103 -9.42 12.19 16.63
CA PHE A 103 -9.44 11.37 17.84
C PHE A 103 -8.80 12.06 19.05
N ASP A 104 -7.85 12.99 18.82
CA ASP A 104 -7.29 13.83 19.88
C ASP A 104 -8.37 14.73 20.53
N ARG A 105 -9.44 15.04 19.79
CA ARG A 105 -10.54 15.89 20.24
C ARG A 105 -11.67 15.14 20.93
N ILE A 106 -11.78 13.82 20.73
CA ILE A 106 -12.90 13.00 21.23
C ILE A 106 -12.62 12.41 22.63
N GLY A 107 -11.37 12.45 23.12
CA GLY A 107 -11.01 12.21 24.53
C GLY A 107 -10.58 10.77 24.89
N ASP A 108 -9.43 10.68 25.57
CA ASP A 108 -8.87 9.71 26.55
C ASP A 108 -9.12 8.18 26.48
N GLY A 109 -9.58 7.62 25.37
CA GLY A 109 -9.69 6.15 25.23
C GLY A 109 -9.30 5.56 23.88
N LEU A 110 -9.36 6.35 22.81
CA LEU A 110 -9.14 5.88 21.43
C LEU A 110 -7.75 6.22 20.85
N LEU A 111 -6.86 6.85 21.62
CA LEU A 111 -5.57 7.37 21.15
C LEU A 111 -4.55 6.30 20.68
N HIS A 112 -4.97 5.04 20.56
CA HIS A 112 -4.14 3.93 20.09
C HIS A 112 -4.66 3.21 18.84
N THR A 113 -5.75 3.66 18.22
CA THR A 113 -6.22 3.03 16.97
C THR A 113 -5.41 3.50 15.77
N THR A 114 -4.30 2.80 15.51
CA THR A 114 -3.50 2.95 14.29
C THR A 114 -4.33 2.67 13.04
N CYS A 115 -4.05 3.38 11.94
CA CYS A 115 -4.59 3.08 10.61
C CYS A 115 -4.41 1.59 10.29
N GLY A 116 -5.49 0.91 9.90
CA GLY A 116 -5.50 -0.54 9.69
C GLY A 116 -6.04 -1.37 10.86
N SER A 117 -6.58 -0.74 11.91
CA SER A 117 -7.29 -1.47 12.95
C SER A 117 -8.55 -2.16 12.39
N PRO A 118 -8.79 -3.46 12.68
CA PRO A 118 -9.94 -4.20 12.16
C PRO A 118 -11.29 -3.58 12.51
N ASN A 119 -11.36 -2.73 13.54
CA ASN A 119 -12.60 -2.10 13.99
C ASN A 119 -13.27 -1.18 12.93
N TYR A 120 -12.51 -0.67 11.95
CA TYR A 120 -13.03 0.17 10.86
C TYR A 120 -13.27 -0.59 9.55
N VAL A 121 -12.89 -1.87 9.51
CA VAL A 121 -12.88 -2.68 8.30
C VAL A 121 -14.26 -3.29 8.07
N ALA A 122 -14.75 -3.20 6.83
CA ALA A 122 -16.05 -3.77 6.46
C ALA A 122 -16.00 -5.32 6.45
N PRO A 123 -17.12 -6.01 6.71
CA PRO A 123 -17.16 -7.48 6.77
C PRO A 123 -16.67 -8.16 5.48
N GLU A 124 -16.99 -7.57 4.32
CA GLU A 124 -16.58 -8.11 3.03
C GLU A 124 -15.08 -8.02 2.78
N VAL A 125 -14.40 -7.01 3.34
CA VAL A 125 -12.94 -6.84 3.25
C VAL A 125 -12.24 -7.96 4.03
N LEU A 126 -12.81 -8.39 5.15
CA LEU A 126 -12.30 -9.52 5.95
C LEU A 126 -12.52 -10.88 5.28
N SER A 127 -13.45 -10.97 4.31
CA SER A 127 -13.86 -12.23 3.69
C SER A 127 -12.93 -12.70 2.57
N ASN A 128 -11.91 -11.90 2.21
CA ASN A 128 -10.90 -12.19 1.18
C ASN A 128 -11.49 -12.61 -0.18
N ARG A 129 -12.68 -12.09 -0.49
CA ARG A 129 -13.29 -12.11 -1.82
C ARG A 129 -13.24 -10.67 -2.31
N GLY A 130 -13.07 -10.46 -3.62
CA GLY A 130 -13.11 -9.11 -4.20
C GLY A 130 -14.26 -8.28 -3.60
N TYR A 131 -14.00 -7.02 -3.27
CA TYR A 131 -14.99 -6.11 -2.67
C TYR A 131 -15.07 -4.82 -3.48
N ASP A 132 -16.20 -4.13 -3.37
CA ASP A 132 -16.36 -2.77 -3.89
C ASP A 132 -15.79 -1.77 -2.87
N GLY A 133 -14.75 -1.03 -3.26
CA GLY A 133 -14.10 -0.05 -2.38
C GLY A 133 -15.04 1.03 -1.88
N ALA A 134 -15.99 1.47 -2.69
CA ALA A 134 -16.92 2.53 -2.31
C ALA A 134 -17.88 2.06 -1.21
N THR A 135 -18.37 0.82 -1.27
CA THR A 135 -19.24 0.28 -0.22
C THR A 135 -18.49 0.04 1.08
N SER A 136 -17.22 -0.39 0.99
CA SER A 136 -16.33 -0.55 2.14
C SER A 136 -16.03 0.79 2.82
N ASP A 137 -15.75 1.85 2.05
CA ASP A 137 -15.50 3.19 2.60
C ASP A 137 -16.74 3.75 3.32
N ILE A 138 -17.95 3.45 2.82
CA ILE A 138 -19.20 3.83 3.49
C ILE A 138 -19.30 3.18 4.87
N TRP A 139 -18.93 1.89 5.00
CA TRP A 139 -18.89 1.24 6.31
C TRP A 139 -17.92 1.94 7.26
N SER A 140 -16.70 2.22 6.81
CA SER A 140 -15.70 2.94 7.62
C SER A 140 -16.21 4.33 8.03
N CYS A 141 -16.90 5.06 7.14
CA CYS A 141 -17.56 6.32 7.47
C CYS A 141 -18.63 6.14 8.56
N GLY A 142 -19.39 5.04 8.54
CA GLY A 142 -20.36 4.71 9.59
C GLY A 142 -19.73 4.47 10.94
N VAL A 143 -18.59 3.79 10.98
CA VAL A 143 -17.82 3.59 12.21
C VAL A 143 -17.33 4.93 12.76
N ILE A 144 -16.79 5.81 11.90
CA ILE A 144 -16.35 7.15 12.30
C ILE A 144 -17.53 7.99 12.81
N LEU A 145 -18.66 7.99 12.10
CA LEU A 145 -19.88 8.69 12.52
C LEU A 145 -20.35 8.22 13.90
N TYR A 146 -20.36 6.90 14.12
CA TYR A 146 -20.71 6.33 15.42
C TYR A 146 -19.75 6.81 16.51
N VAL A 147 -18.44 6.83 16.25
CA VAL A 147 -17.45 7.30 17.22
C VAL A 147 -17.63 8.79 17.53
N ILE A 148 -17.87 9.63 16.51
CA ILE A 148 -18.13 11.07 16.71
C ILE A 148 -19.35 11.28 17.59
N LEU A 149 -20.43 10.51 17.34
CA LEU A 149 -21.68 10.67 18.06
C LEU A 149 -21.61 10.11 19.49
N THR A 150 -20.88 9.01 19.71
CA THR A 150 -20.95 8.25 20.97
C THR A 150 -19.69 8.29 21.83
N GLY A 151 -18.53 8.58 21.25
CA GLY A 151 -17.22 8.47 21.91
C GLY A 151 -16.67 7.04 22.00
N TYR A 152 -17.37 6.03 21.48
CA TYR A 152 -16.98 4.62 21.56
C TYR A 152 -16.98 3.96 20.17
N LEU A 153 -16.31 2.81 20.04
CA LEU A 153 -16.37 2.00 18.82
C LEU A 153 -17.67 1.19 18.76
N PRO A 154 -18.32 1.06 17.59
CA PRO A 154 -19.52 0.23 17.42
C PRO A 154 -19.20 -1.26 17.54
N PHE A 155 -17.99 -1.67 17.13
CA PHE A 155 -17.48 -3.02 17.24
C PHE A 155 -16.12 -2.97 17.91
N ASP A 156 -16.01 -3.53 19.11
CA ASP A 156 -14.74 -3.70 19.80
C ASP A 156 -14.75 -4.95 20.66
N ASP A 157 -13.60 -5.62 20.71
CA ASP A 157 -13.36 -6.76 21.58
C ASP A 157 -11.86 -7.05 21.66
N ARG A 158 -11.39 -7.52 22.82
CA ARG A 158 -10.00 -7.97 23.00
C ARG A 158 -9.73 -9.28 22.24
N ASN A 159 -10.77 -10.08 22.02
CA ASN A 159 -10.68 -11.31 21.24
C ASN A 159 -11.07 -11.03 19.79
N LEU A 160 -10.10 -11.15 18.88
CA LEU A 160 -10.29 -10.90 17.46
C LEU A 160 -11.40 -11.75 16.83
N ALA A 161 -11.59 -13.00 17.28
CA ALA A 161 -12.68 -13.84 16.77
C ALA A 161 -14.05 -13.30 17.16
N VAL A 162 -14.19 -12.77 18.38
CA VAL A 162 -15.42 -12.13 18.87
C VAL A 162 -15.65 -10.81 18.16
N LEU A 163 -14.58 -10.02 17.96
CA LEU A 163 -14.63 -8.79 17.17
C LEU A 163 -15.14 -9.07 15.75
N TYR A 164 -14.57 -10.06 15.06
CA TYR A 164 -15.02 -10.43 13.72
C TYR A 164 -16.46 -10.92 13.72
N GLN A 165 -16.89 -11.72 14.71
CA GLN A 165 -18.28 -12.13 14.83
C GLN A 165 -19.23 -10.93 14.99
N LYS A 166 -18.86 -9.92 15.77
CA LYS A 166 -19.64 -8.67 15.92
C LYS A 166 -19.73 -7.91 14.60
N ILE A 167 -18.62 -7.77 13.89
CA ILE A 167 -18.53 -7.12 12.58
C ILE A 167 -19.41 -7.86 11.56
N PHE A 168 -19.26 -9.18 11.41
CA PHE A 168 -20.04 -9.99 10.47
C PHE A 168 -21.54 -10.00 10.76
N LYS A 169 -21.93 -9.88 12.03
CA LYS A 169 -23.34 -9.78 12.43
C LYS A 169 -23.92 -8.37 12.24
N GLY A 170 -23.08 -7.34 12.17
CA GLY A 170 -23.54 -5.95 12.18
C GLY A 170 -24.21 -5.55 13.50
N ASP A 171 -23.87 -6.20 14.62
CA ASP A 171 -24.49 -5.98 15.94
C ASP A 171 -23.93 -4.74 16.65
N ALA A 172 -24.07 -3.57 16.01
CA ALA A 172 -23.69 -2.29 16.58
C ALA A 172 -24.68 -1.92 17.69
N GLN A 173 -24.20 -1.76 18.92
CA GLN A 173 -25.02 -1.42 20.08
C GLN A 173 -25.39 0.08 20.08
N ILE A 174 -26.33 0.46 19.22
CA ILE A 174 -26.69 1.88 19.02
C ILE A 174 -27.40 2.44 20.26
N PRO A 175 -26.86 3.49 20.90
CA PRO A 175 -27.45 4.05 22.10
C PRO A 175 -28.82 4.69 21.88
N LYS A 176 -29.75 4.44 22.82
CA LYS A 176 -31.14 4.93 22.75
C LYS A 176 -31.28 6.44 22.86
N TRP A 177 -30.27 7.12 23.40
CA TRP A 177 -30.27 8.59 23.57
C TRP A 177 -29.92 9.34 22.28
N LEU A 178 -29.45 8.66 21.22
CA LEU A 178 -29.30 9.27 19.90
C LEU A 178 -30.66 9.61 19.29
N SER A 179 -30.71 10.62 18.43
CA SER A 179 -31.94 10.95 17.71
C SER A 179 -32.40 9.76 16.84
N PRO A 180 -33.72 9.57 16.63
CA PRO A 180 -34.22 8.47 15.79
C PRO A 180 -33.64 8.47 14.37
N GLY A 181 -33.40 9.66 13.79
CA GLY A 181 -32.76 9.84 12.49
C GLY A 181 -31.31 9.32 12.48
N ALA A 182 -30.49 9.73 13.46
CA ALA A 182 -29.12 9.24 13.61
C ALA A 182 -29.08 7.72 13.79
N GLN A 183 -29.96 7.17 14.63
CA GLN A 183 -30.03 5.72 14.84
C GLN A 183 -30.37 4.97 13.55
N ASN A 184 -31.31 5.49 12.75
CA ASN A 184 -31.69 4.89 11.47
C ASN A 184 -30.54 4.95 10.46
N LEU A 185 -29.92 6.12 10.30
CA LEU A 185 -28.81 6.30 9.37
C LEU A 185 -27.63 5.38 9.70
N ILE A 186 -27.22 5.31 10.98
CA ILE A 186 -26.15 4.40 11.42
C ILE A 186 -26.48 2.94 11.08
N LYS A 187 -27.73 2.47 11.32
CA LYS A 187 -28.13 1.09 10.99
C LYS A 187 -28.01 0.79 9.50
N ARG A 188 -28.35 1.76 8.64
CA ARG A 188 -28.30 1.61 7.19
C ARG A 188 -26.87 1.66 6.64
N ILE A 189 -25.98 2.44 7.29
CA ILE A 189 -24.56 2.52 6.94
C ILE A 189 -23.81 1.26 7.41
N LEU A 190 -24.07 0.79 8.64
CA LEU A 190 -23.45 -0.40 9.23
C LEU A 190 -24.21 -1.70 8.92
N ASP A 191 -24.88 -1.76 7.75
CA ASP A 191 -25.45 -2.99 7.23
C ASP A 191 -24.30 -3.92 6.77
N PRO A 192 -24.16 -5.13 7.36
CA PRO A 192 -23.07 -6.03 7.01
C PRO A 192 -23.17 -6.57 5.58
N ASN A 193 -24.35 -6.51 4.95
CA ASN A 193 -24.51 -6.91 3.55
C ASN A 193 -24.25 -5.72 2.61
N PRO A 194 -23.16 -5.71 1.83
CA PRO A 194 -22.82 -4.59 0.95
C PRO A 194 -23.86 -4.33 -0.15
N ALA A 195 -24.66 -5.34 -0.53
CA ALA A 195 -25.71 -5.17 -1.55
C ALA A 195 -26.93 -4.39 -1.05
N THR A 196 -27.19 -4.39 0.27
CA THR A 196 -28.32 -3.68 0.89
C THR A 196 -27.88 -2.44 1.67
N ARG A 197 -26.58 -2.32 1.96
CA ARG A 197 -25.98 -1.14 2.56
C ARG A 197 -26.33 0.13 1.79
N ILE A 198 -26.64 1.20 2.51
CA ILE A 198 -26.95 2.50 1.92
C ILE A 198 -25.77 3.00 1.06
N THR A 199 -26.08 3.60 -0.09
CA THR A 199 -25.07 4.21 -0.96
C THR A 199 -24.77 5.64 -0.53
N MET A 200 -23.65 6.21 -0.99
CA MET A 200 -23.33 7.62 -0.74
C MET A 200 -24.44 8.58 -1.23
N ALA A 201 -25.07 8.26 -2.36
CA ALA A 201 -26.23 9.02 -2.85
C ALA A 201 -27.42 8.91 -1.88
N GLY A 202 -27.65 7.73 -1.30
CA GLY A 202 -28.67 7.52 -0.27
C GLY A 202 -28.38 8.31 1.02
N ILE A 203 -27.11 8.39 1.44
CA ILE A 203 -26.71 9.21 2.60
C ILE A 203 -26.96 10.69 2.34
N LYS A 204 -26.56 11.19 1.17
CA LYS A 204 -26.81 12.59 0.77
C LYS A 204 -28.29 12.94 0.62
N ALA A 205 -29.17 11.96 0.44
CA ALA A 205 -30.62 12.14 0.39
C ALA A 205 -31.30 11.94 1.75
N ASP A 206 -30.57 11.53 2.80
CA ASP A 206 -31.14 11.24 4.11
C ASP A 206 -31.53 12.53 4.84
N GLU A 207 -32.71 12.55 5.47
CA GLU A 207 -33.22 13.73 6.15
C GLU A 207 -32.36 14.14 7.33
N TRP A 208 -31.82 13.17 8.08
CA TRP A 208 -30.97 13.47 9.23
C TRP A 208 -29.63 14.04 8.78
N PHE A 209 -29.06 13.50 7.70
CA PHE A 209 -27.81 14.01 7.13
C PHE A 209 -27.94 15.44 6.58
N ASN A 210 -29.09 15.79 6.00
CA ASN A 210 -29.29 17.10 5.39
C ASN A 210 -29.60 18.24 6.38
N GLN A 211 -29.75 17.94 7.68
CA GLN A 211 -29.95 18.98 8.69
C GLN A 211 -28.70 19.86 8.78
N ASP A 212 -28.85 21.14 8.44
CA ASP A 212 -27.79 22.15 8.43
C ASP A 212 -26.56 21.80 7.58
N TYR A 213 -26.72 20.88 6.62
CA TYR A 213 -25.63 20.46 5.74
C TYR A 213 -25.36 21.51 4.67
N ILE A 214 -24.12 22.01 4.63
CA ILE A 214 -23.62 22.89 3.58
C ILE A 214 -22.66 22.06 2.72
N PRO A 215 -23.00 21.79 1.44
CA PRO A 215 -22.10 21.06 0.56
C PRO A 215 -20.83 21.87 0.29
N ALA A 216 -19.69 21.19 0.33
CA ALA A 216 -18.44 21.76 -0.13
C ALA A 216 -18.52 22.04 -1.65
N ASN A 217 -18.22 23.29 -2.05
CA ASN A 217 -18.10 23.66 -3.45
C ASN A 217 -16.65 23.43 -3.90
N PRO A 218 -16.37 22.53 -4.86
CA PRO A 218 -15.01 22.28 -5.33
C PRO A 218 -14.42 23.43 -6.18
N ASP A 219 -15.26 24.33 -6.69
CA ASP A 219 -14.88 25.33 -7.70
C ASP A 219 -14.41 26.68 -7.11
N ASP A 220 -14.46 26.88 -5.79
CA ASP A 220 -14.13 28.17 -5.14
C ASP A 220 -12.64 28.34 -4.75
N GLU A 221 -11.75 27.39 -5.10
CA GLU A 221 -10.30 27.58 -4.94
C GLU A 221 -9.66 28.12 -6.22
N GLU A 222 -9.10 29.34 -6.15
CA GLU A 222 -8.32 29.96 -7.22
C GLU A 222 -7.37 28.95 -7.88
N ASP A 223 -7.48 28.84 -9.21
CA ASP A 223 -6.58 28.05 -10.04
C ASP A 223 -5.15 28.57 -9.90
N ILE A 224 -4.41 28.05 -8.92
CA ILE A 224 -2.95 28.12 -8.93
C ILE A 224 -2.52 27.26 -10.12
N HIS A 225 -2.17 27.91 -11.23
CA HIS A 225 -1.61 27.30 -12.43
C HIS A 225 -0.50 26.32 -12.04
N ILE A 226 -0.76 25.03 -12.24
CA ILE A 226 0.26 23.99 -12.17
C ILE A 226 0.89 23.94 -13.56
N ASP A 227 2.11 24.46 -13.69
CA ASP A 227 2.88 24.34 -14.92
C ASP A 227 3.03 22.86 -15.30
N ASP A 228 2.56 22.52 -16.50
CA ASP A 228 2.54 21.17 -17.09
C ASP A 228 3.95 20.65 -17.45
N GLU A 229 5.01 21.40 -17.12
CA GLU A 229 6.41 20.97 -17.30
C GLU A 229 6.92 20.01 -16.19
N ALA A 230 6.07 19.64 -15.23
CA ALA A 230 6.41 18.80 -14.07
C ALA A 230 6.76 17.32 -14.37
N PHE A 231 7.00 16.95 -15.63
CA PHE A 231 7.58 15.65 -16.02
C PHE A 231 9.11 15.62 -16.02
N SER A 232 9.79 16.74 -15.73
CA SER A 232 11.20 16.71 -15.37
C SER A 232 11.33 16.45 -13.86
N MET A 233 11.70 15.23 -13.48
CA MET A 233 12.24 15.00 -12.14
C MET A 233 13.47 15.91 -12.00
N HIS A 234 13.35 17.02 -11.28
CA HIS A 234 14.51 17.82 -10.91
C HIS A 234 15.36 17.01 -9.92
N GLU A 235 16.26 16.18 -10.46
CA GLU A 235 17.29 15.51 -9.68
C GLU A 235 18.22 16.56 -9.10
N VAL A 236 18.15 16.76 -7.78
CA VAL A 236 19.18 17.49 -7.05
C VAL A 236 20.46 16.61 -7.05
N PRO A 237 21.61 17.07 -7.58
CA PRO A 237 22.80 16.24 -7.65
C PRO A 237 23.56 16.24 -6.31
N SER A 238 23.95 15.05 -5.84
CA SER A 238 25.12 14.88 -4.97
C SER A 238 25.75 13.48 -5.14
N ASP A 239 27.06 13.41 -4.93
CA ASP A 239 28.06 12.51 -5.52
C ASP A 239 28.13 11.05 -5.04
N THR A 240 28.73 10.19 -5.91
CA THR A 240 29.58 8.97 -5.70
C THR A 240 29.18 7.92 -4.64
N GLU A 241 29.24 6.59 -4.78
CA GLU A 241 29.80 5.61 -5.74
C GLU A 241 29.30 4.17 -5.39
N ASN A 242 29.36 3.24 -6.38
CA ASN A 242 29.42 1.75 -6.46
C ASN A 242 29.50 0.88 -5.16
N SER A 243 29.02 -0.38 -4.98
CA SER A 243 28.73 -1.58 -5.82
C SER A 243 27.95 -2.68 -4.99
N PRO A 244 27.52 -3.84 -5.55
CA PRO A 244 26.51 -4.78 -4.98
C PRO A 244 27.03 -6.20 -4.61
N SER A 245 26.26 -6.97 -3.81
CA SER A 245 25.89 -8.40 -4.02
C SER A 245 25.59 -9.17 -2.72
N SER A 246 24.31 -9.26 -2.34
CA SER A 246 23.80 -10.29 -1.41
C SER A 246 22.33 -10.55 -1.77
N PRO A 247 21.83 -11.80 -1.68
CA PRO A 247 20.41 -12.07 -1.83
C PRO A 247 19.62 -11.25 -0.81
N ALA A 248 18.44 -10.79 -1.20
CA ALA A 248 17.58 -10.03 -0.30
C ALA A 248 17.07 -10.97 0.80
N LEU A 249 17.45 -10.68 2.05
CA LEU A 249 16.89 -11.34 3.23
C LEU A 249 15.40 -11.00 3.32
N ILE A 250 14.56 -12.04 3.40
CA ILE A 250 13.13 -11.85 3.55
C ILE A 250 12.76 -11.84 5.03
N ASN A 251 12.16 -10.74 5.49
CA ASN A 251 11.67 -10.66 6.87
C ASN A 251 10.31 -11.36 7.02
N ALA A 252 9.92 -11.66 8.26
CA ALA A 252 8.67 -12.36 8.56
C ALA A 252 7.42 -11.63 8.02
N PHE A 253 7.41 -10.28 8.01
CA PHE A 253 6.31 -9.51 7.43
C PHE A 253 6.26 -9.58 5.90
N GLN A 254 7.41 -9.65 5.24
CA GLN A 254 7.51 -9.87 3.80
C GLN A 254 7.08 -11.29 3.44
N LEU A 255 7.45 -12.30 4.24
CA LEU A 255 6.99 -13.68 4.06
C LEU A 255 5.46 -13.77 4.19
N ILE A 256 4.89 -13.11 5.20
CA ILE A 256 3.44 -13.03 5.42
C ILE A 256 2.76 -12.29 4.26
N GLY A 257 3.29 -11.15 3.82
CA GLY A 257 2.78 -10.41 2.65
C GLY A 257 2.97 -11.16 1.31
N MET A 258 3.81 -12.19 1.27
CA MET A 258 3.96 -13.11 0.15
C MET A 258 3.00 -14.31 0.21
N SER A 259 2.19 -14.44 1.26
CA SER A 259 1.09 -15.40 1.30
C SER A 259 0.03 -15.04 0.27
N SER A 260 -0.46 -16.01 -0.49
CA SER A 260 -1.62 -15.83 -1.39
C SER A 260 -2.86 -15.33 -0.65
N CYS A 261 -2.94 -15.53 0.67
CA CYS A 261 -4.05 -15.07 1.51
C CYS A 261 -4.03 -13.55 1.74
N LEU A 262 -2.88 -12.87 1.52
CA LEU A 262 -2.70 -11.43 1.72
C LEU A 262 -2.26 -10.69 0.44
N ASP A 263 -2.19 -11.41 -0.69
CA ASP A 263 -1.80 -10.86 -1.99
C ASP A 263 -2.99 -10.12 -2.63
N LEU A 264 -3.12 -8.83 -2.32
CA LEU A 264 -4.20 -7.99 -2.81
C LEU A 264 -4.03 -7.57 -4.29
N SER A 265 -3.01 -8.04 -5.00
CA SER A 265 -2.76 -7.66 -6.40
C SER A 265 -3.91 -8.07 -7.33
N GLY A 266 -4.59 -9.18 -7.03
CA GLY A 266 -5.78 -9.66 -7.76
C GLY A 266 -7.00 -8.74 -7.67
N PHE A 267 -7.00 -7.74 -6.78
CA PHE A 267 -8.10 -6.77 -6.66
C PHE A 267 -8.08 -5.69 -7.75
N PHE A 268 -6.96 -5.50 -8.45
CA PHE A 268 -6.76 -4.37 -9.36
C PHE A 268 -6.55 -4.76 -10.82
N GLU A 269 -6.59 -6.05 -11.15
CA GLU A 269 -6.23 -6.58 -12.47
C GLU A 269 -7.28 -7.55 -12.99
N LYS A 270 -7.53 -7.53 -14.31
CA LYS A 270 -8.52 -8.39 -14.99
C LYS A 270 -8.07 -9.85 -15.16
N GLU A 271 -6.78 -10.15 -14.93
CA GLU A 271 -6.20 -11.50 -15.00
C GLU A 271 -5.99 -12.04 -13.58
N ASP A 272 -6.22 -13.34 -13.39
CA ASP A 272 -6.00 -14.01 -12.10
C ASP A 272 -4.50 -13.97 -11.71
N VAL A 273 -4.21 -13.80 -10.41
CA VAL A 273 -2.84 -13.70 -9.85
C VAL A 273 -2.03 -14.96 -10.20
N SER A 274 -2.70 -16.11 -10.24
CA SER A 274 -2.11 -17.40 -10.64
C SER A 274 -1.59 -17.42 -12.09
N GLU A 275 -2.05 -16.49 -12.94
CA GLU A 275 -1.68 -16.39 -14.35
C GLU A 275 -0.51 -15.42 -14.62
N ARG A 276 -0.10 -14.64 -13.62
CA ARG A 276 0.99 -13.66 -13.70
C ARG A 276 2.13 -13.93 -12.73
N LYS A 277 1.89 -14.72 -11.68
CA LYS A 277 2.84 -14.90 -10.60
C LYS A 277 2.77 -16.29 -10.00
N ILE A 278 3.94 -16.93 -9.85
CA ILE A 278 4.08 -18.14 -9.04
C ILE A 278 5.21 -17.98 -8.03
N ARG A 279 5.14 -18.78 -6.95
CA ARG A 279 6.19 -18.90 -5.95
C ARG A 279 6.41 -20.37 -5.63
N PHE A 280 7.66 -20.76 -5.43
CA PHE A 280 8.02 -22.07 -4.89
C PHE A 280 9.24 -21.95 -3.97
N THR A 281 9.40 -22.91 -3.05
CA THR A 281 10.55 -23.00 -2.15
C THR A 281 11.60 -23.95 -2.69
N SER A 282 12.87 -23.67 -2.44
CA SER A 282 14.00 -24.50 -2.82
C SER A 282 15.05 -24.57 -1.71
N ASN A 283 15.78 -25.69 -1.65
CA ASN A 283 16.92 -25.90 -0.76
C ASN A 283 18.28 -25.61 -1.43
N HIS A 284 18.28 -25.22 -2.70
CA HIS A 284 19.48 -24.83 -3.43
C HIS A 284 19.91 -23.40 -3.07
N SER A 285 21.22 -23.13 -3.07
CA SER A 285 21.73 -21.80 -2.78
C SER A 285 21.23 -20.78 -3.81
N ALA A 286 21.15 -19.50 -3.43
CA ALA A 286 20.71 -18.45 -4.35
C ALA A 286 21.55 -18.38 -5.63
N LYS A 287 22.85 -18.71 -5.55
CA LYS A 287 23.75 -18.76 -6.72
C LYS A 287 23.37 -19.92 -7.65
N ASP A 288 23.24 -21.13 -7.10
CA ASP A 288 22.88 -22.33 -7.87
C ASP A 288 21.49 -22.22 -8.49
N LEU A 289 20.54 -21.59 -7.77
CA LEU A 289 19.20 -21.32 -8.28
C LEU A 289 19.24 -20.41 -9.50
N LEU A 290 19.96 -19.30 -9.43
CA LEU A 290 20.04 -18.36 -10.56
C LEU A 290 20.71 -19.01 -11.77
N GLU A 291 21.77 -19.80 -11.57
CA GLU A 291 22.45 -20.54 -12.65
C GLU A 291 21.53 -21.59 -13.28
N ARG A 292 20.84 -22.41 -12.47
CA ARG A 292 19.92 -23.44 -12.97
C ARG A 292 18.68 -22.86 -13.66
N ILE A 293 18.13 -21.76 -13.14
CA ILE A 293 17.02 -21.05 -13.79
C ILE A 293 17.49 -20.55 -15.17
N GLU A 294 18.70 -20.01 -15.28
CA GLU A 294 19.26 -19.54 -16.54
C GLU A 294 19.43 -20.69 -17.56
N ASP A 295 19.92 -21.86 -17.12
CA ASP A 295 20.10 -23.03 -17.98
C ASP A 295 18.76 -23.58 -18.50
N ILE A 296 17.77 -23.76 -17.62
CA ILE A 296 16.43 -24.25 -17.98
C ILE A 296 15.76 -23.28 -18.98
N VAL A 297 15.90 -21.99 -18.75
CA VAL A 297 15.34 -20.95 -19.60
C VAL A 297 15.99 -20.96 -20.99
N LYS A 298 17.32 -21.14 -21.08
CA LYS A 298 18.03 -21.27 -22.36
C LYS A 298 17.67 -22.54 -23.11
N GLU A 299 17.50 -23.67 -22.40
CA GLU A 299 17.05 -24.95 -22.99
C GLU A 299 15.66 -24.80 -23.63
N MET A 300 14.78 -23.99 -23.03
CA MET A 300 13.47 -23.67 -23.59
C MET A 300 13.50 -22.64 -24.73
N GLY A 301 14.69 -22.21 -25.18
CA GLY A 301 14.86 -21.30 -26.32
C GLY A 301 14.68 -19.81 -25.98
N PHE A 302 14.75 -19.43 -24.70
CA PHE A 302 14.69 -18.03 -24.28
C PHE A 302 16.08 -17.44 -24.04
N SER A 303 16.15 -16.11 -24.09
CA SER A 303 17.33 -15.33 -23.68
C SER A 303 17.15 -14.77 -22.27
N VAL A 304 18.27 -14.53 -21.56
CA VAL A 304 18.26 -14.07 -20.17
C VAL A 304 19.09 -12.81 -20.01
N LEU A 305 18.53 -11.80 -19.33
CA LEU A 305 19.21 -10.57 -18.92
C LEU A 305 19.31 -10.53 -17.40
N LYS A 306 20.53 -10.48 -16.86
CA LYS A 306 20.80 -10.45 -15.41
C LYS A 306 20.98 -9.02 -14.91
N LYS A 307 20.23 -8.60 -13.89
CA LYS A 307 20.41 -7.31 -13.20
C LYS A 307 20.03 -7.42 -11.72
N ASN A 308 20.96 -7.12 -10.82
CA ASN A 308 20.73 -6.99 -9.37
C ASN A 308 19.97 -8.19 -8.73
N GLY A 309 20.42 -9.43 -8.96
CA GLY A 309 19.77 -10.63 -8.39
C GLY A 309 18.41 -10.99 -9.02
N ARG A 310 18.04 -10.31 -10.11
CA ARG A 310 16.86 -10.60 -10.92
C ARG A 310 17.28 -11.13 -12.29
N LEU A 311 16.57 -12.12 -12.79
CA LEU A 311 16.71 -12.62 -14.17
C LEU A 311 15.49 -12.19 -14.98
N LYS A 312 15.71 -11.47 -16.07
CA LYS A 312 14.66 -11.14 -17.04
C LYS A 312 14.78 -12.09 -18.23
N VAL A 313 13.78 -12.95 -18.41
CA VAL A 313 13.65 -13.88 -19.53
C VAL A 313 12.97 -13.17 -20.70
N VAL A 314 13.50 -13.30 -21.92
CA VAL A 314 12.95 -12.69 -23.14
C VAL A 314 12.99 -13.69 -24.31
N GLN A 315 11.90 -13.80 -25.08
CA GLN A 315 11.88 -14.55 -26.34
C GLN A 315 11.95 -13.60 -27.55
N GLU A 316 12.97 -13.74 -28.40
CA GLU A 316 13.04 -13.05 -29.70
C GLU A 316 12.90 -14.06 -30.83
N HIS A 317 11.89 -13.92 -31.70
CA HIS A 317 11.84 -14.65 -32.97
C HIS A 317 12.10 -13.69 -34.14
N ARG A 318 13.20 -13.92 -34.84
CA ARG A 318 13.41 -13.38 -36.18
C ARG A 318 12.60 -14.19 -37.19
N GLY A 319 11.50 -13.60 -37.66
CA GLY A 319 10.88 -13.96 -38.94
C GLY A 319 9.78 -15.03 -38.91
N GLN A 320 8.58 -14.67 -38.44
CA GLN A 320 7.26 -14.93 -39.06
C GLN A 320 6.14 -14.61 -38.06
N ARG A 321 4.97 -14.23 -38.59
CA ARG A 321 3.84 -13.65 -37.84
C ARG A 321 3.23 -14.64 -36.82
N SER A 322 3.06 -14.13 -35.60
CA SER A 322 2.18 -14.54 -34.49
C SER A 322 2.45 -15.85 -33.74
N VAL A 323 3.37 -15.83 -32.76
CA VAL A 323 3.19 -16.41 -31.39
C VAL A 323 4.02 -15.54 -30.42
N GLY A 324 3.45 -15.17 -29.26
CA GLY A 324 3.77 -13.95 -28.50
C GLY A 324 5.14 -13.81 -27.84
N SER A 325 5.59 -12.55 -27.67
CA SER A 325 6.77 -12.19 -26.89
C SER A 325 6.53 -12.38 -25.38
N LEU A 326 7.30 -13.23 -24.71
CA LEU A 326 7.20 -13.45 -23.26
C LEU A 326 8.32 -12.73 -22.50
N SER A 327 7.94 -11.98 -21.46
CA SER A 327 8.87 -11.40 -20.49
C SER A 327 8.55 -11.79 -19.06
N VAL A 328 9.50 -12.43 -18.38
CA VAL A 328 9.37 -12.93 -17.00
C VAL A 328 10.53 -12.45 -16.15
N ALA A 329 10.26 -12.00 -14.93
CA ALA A 329 11.27 -11.69 -13.92
C ALA A 329 11.32 -12.82 -12.87
N ALA A 330 12.51 -13.39 -12.62
CA ALA A 330 12.75 -14.33 -11.53
C ALA A 330 13.55 -13.64 -10.40
N GLU A 331 13.12 -13.83 -9.16
CA GLU A 331 13.77 -13.30 -7.96
C GLU A 331 13.95 -14.40 -6.93
N VAL A 332 15.10 -14.43 -6.25
CA VAL A 332 15.42 -15.39 -5.19
C VAL A 332 15.56 -14.68 -3.86
N PHE A 333 14.84 -15.16 -2.85
CA PHE A 333 14.82 -14.64 -1.49
C PHE A 333 15.35 -15.69 -0.53
N GLU A 334 16.22 -15.29 0.40
CA GLU A 334 16.73 -16.18 1.44
C GLU A 334 15.81 -16.10 2.68
N ILE A 335 15.22 -17.23 3.07
CA ILE A 335 14.49 -17.37 4.34
C ILE A 335 15.46 -17.79 5.45
N SER A 336 16.30 -18.77 5.15
CA SER A 336 17.33 -19.29 6.04
C SER A 336 18.51 -19.78 5.19
N PRO A 337 19.68 -20.08 5.80
CA PRO A 337 20.85 -20.54 5.05
C PRO A 337 20.61 -21.76 4.15
N SER A 338 19.58 -22.56 4.45
CA SER A 338 19.20 -23.78 3.73
C SER A 338 17.83 -23.70 3.02
N LEU A 339 17.14 -22.56 3.04
CA LEU A 339 15.80 -22.43 2.45
C LEU A 339 15.63 -21.09 1.74
N TYR A 340 15.25 -21.16 0.47
CA TYR A 340 15.08 -20.02 -0.42
C TYR A 340 13.69 -20.05 -1.06
N VAL A 341 13.17 -18.87 -1.40
CA VAL A 341 11.93 -18.71 -2.17
C VAL A 341 12.27 -18.15 -3.52
N VAL A 342 11.77 -18.80 -4.56
CA VAL A 342 11.84 -18.31 -5.94
C VAL A 342 10.48 -17.73 -6.31
N GLU A 343 10.47 -16.46 -6.71
CA GLU A 343 9.30 -15.75 -7.22
C GLU A 343 9.47 -15.50 -8.73
N LEU A 344 8.50 -15.95 -9.53
CA LEU A 344 8.45 -15.71 -10.97
C LEU A 344 7.28 -14.78 -11.29
N ARG A 345 7.55 -13.68 -11.99
CA ARG A 345 6.55 -12.66 -12.37
C ARG A 345 6.52 -12.42 -13.87
N LYS A 346 5.38 -12.71 -14.51
CA LYS A 346 5.10 -12.37 -15.92
C LYS A 346 4.87 -10.86 -16.03
N SER A 347 5.66 -10.18 -16.87
CA SER A 347 5.45 -8.76 -17.18
C SER A 347 4.52 -8.57 -18.38
N TYR A 348 4.72 -9.35 -19.45
CA TYR A 348 3.85 -9.41 -20.63
C TYR A 348 4.12 -10.70 -21.40
N GLY A 349 3.16 -11.15 -22.23
CA GLY A 349 3.31 -12.31 -23.11
C GLY A 349 2.33 -13.45 -22.87
N ASP A 350 2.53 -14.54 -23.61
CA ASP A 350 1.61 -15.67 -23.65
C ASP A 350 1.54 -16.41 -22.30
N SER A 351 0.35 -16.47 -21.71
CA SER A 351 0.09 -17.12 -20.41
C SER A 351 0.32 -18.64 -20.46
N SER A 352 0.11 -19.30 -21.60
CA SER A 352 0.36 -20.74 -21.73
C SER A 352 1.84 -21.07 -21.69
N VAL A 353 2.66 -20.26 -22.37
CA VAL A 353 4.13 -20.36 -22.36
C VAL A 353 4.67 -20.03 -20.97
N TYR A 354 4.12 -18.99 -20.31
CA TYR A 354 4.45 -18.67 -18.93
C TYR A 354 4.17 -19.84 -17.97
N ARG A 355 2.99 -20.47 -18.06
CA ARG A 355 2.64 -21.62 -17.22
C ARG A 355 3.56 -22.82 -17.47
N GLN A 356 3.95 -23.08 -18.72
CA GLN A 356 4.91 -24.15 -19.04
C GLN A 356 6.27 -23.90 -18.39
N LEU A 357 6.80 -22.69 -18.52
CA LEU A 357 8.06 -22.28 -17.88
C LEU A 357 7.97 -22.42 -16.34
N CYS A 358 6.89 -21.92 -15.76
CA CYS A 358 6.63 -21.98 -14.33
C CYS A 358 6.56 -23.43 -13.81
N LYS A 359 5.86 -24.30 -14.53
CA LYS A 359 5.73 -25.72 -14.17
C LYS A 359 7.08 -26.44 -14.26
N LYS A 360 7.87 -26.19 -15.31
CA LYS A 360 9.21 -26.80 -15.45
C LYS A 360 10.14 -26.35 -14.30
N LEU A 361 10.22 -25.04 -14.04
CA LEU A 361 11.05 -24.50 -12.96
C LEU A 361 10.61 -25.00 -11.57
N SER A 362 9.31 -25.04 -11.30
CA SER A 362 8.79 -25.52 -10.01
C SER A 362 9.01 -27.02 -9.81
N ASN A 363 8.98 -27.82 -10.87
CA ASN A 363 9.21 -29.26 -10.77
C ASN A 363 10.70 -29.59 -10.59
N ASP A 364 11.58 -28.88 -11.32
CA ASP A 364 13.01 -29.18 -11.35
C ASP A 364 13.76 -28.57 -10.16
N LEU A 365 13.26 -27.46 -9.60
CA LEU A 365 13.94 -26.69 -8.55
C LEU A 365 13.13 -26.58 -7.24
N GLY A 366 11.85 -26.94 -7.26
CA GLY A 366 10.96 -26.82 -6.10
C GLY A 366 11.01 -28.02 -5.18
N VAL A 367 10.89 -27.77 -3.87
CA VAL A 367 10.64 -28.83 -2.88
C VAL A 367 9.16 -29.19 -2.92
N GLY A 368 8.83 -30.42 -3.33
CA GLY A 368 7.44 -30.90 -3.32
C GLY A 368 6.89 -31.09 -1.90
N PRO A 369 5.55 -31.15 -1.72
CA PRO A 369 4.97 -31.53 -0.44
C PRO A 369 5.44 -32.95 -0.12
N THR A 370 6.22 -33.10 0.94
CA THR A 370 6.61 -34.42 1.43
C THR A 370 5.34 -35.13 1.89
N SER A 371 4.99 -36.21 1.19
CA SER A 371 3.98 -37.17 1.64
C SER A 371 4.25 -37.58 3.08
N GLN A 372 3.19 -37.64 3.89
CA GLN A 372 3.07 -38.34 5.17
C GLN A 372 4.29 -39.18 5.60
N GLU A 373 4.98 -38.73 6.66
CA GLU A 373 5.57 -39.65 7.64
C GLU A 373 4.81 -39.49 8.96
N LEU A 374 3.92 -40.46 9.15
CA LEU A 374 3.46 -41.06 10.40
C LEU A 374 4.11 -40.52 11.70
N LEU A 375 3.36 -39.71 12.46
CA LEU A 375 3.39 -39.80 13.92
C LEU A 375 2.25 -40.73 14.35
N GLY A 376 2.49 -42.01 14.16
CA GLY A 376 1.76 -43.09 14.83
C GLY A 376 2.58 -43.58 16.01
N THR A 377 2.01 -43.38 17.21
CA THR A 377 2.08 -44.23 18.42
C THR A 377 3.41 -44.58 19.06
N GLU A 378 3.54 -44.17 20.33
CA GLU A 378 3.93 -44.93 21.54
C GLU A 378 3.80 -43.90 22.71
N VAL A 379 3.04 -44.05 23.80
CA VAL A 379 2.30 -45.13 24.48
C VAL A 379 1.02 -44.54 25.08
#